data_AF-A0A8I1LAY5-F1
#
_entry.id   AF-A0A8I1LAY5-F1
#
_cell.length_a   1.000
_cell.length_b   1.000
_cell.length_c   1.000
_cell.angle_alpha   90.00
_cell.angle_beta   90.00
_cell.angle_gamma   90.00
#
_symmetry.space_group_name_H-M   'P 1'
#
loop_
_entity.id
_entity.type
_entity.pdbx_description
1 polymer ?
#
loop_
_entity_poly.entity_id
_entity_poly.type
_entity_poly.pdbx_seq_one_letter_code
_entity_poly.pdbx_strand_id
1 'polypeptide(L)'
;MEPTRKPKASDSRRSYWQSHIEGWQHSGLSQHEYCRQHHLSLSSFGYWRSRLRVREQSSPRFHPVVIAGKHPTPVPEPPAEDSGLRVVLPHHHFSIA
;
A
#
# COMPACT_ATOMS: atom_id res chain seq x y z
N MET A 1 12.51 36.43 12.58
CA MET A 1 11.53 35.82 13.50
C MET A 1 10.77 34.77 12.72
N GLU A 2 11.01 33.50 13.06
CA GLU A 2 10.48 32.31 12.38
C GLU A 2 8.95 32.24 12.46
N PRO A 3 8.25 31.85 11.37
CA PRO A 3 6.80 31.67 11.38
C PRO A 3 6.44 30.37 12.12
N THR A 4 5.79 30.49 13.28
CA THR A 4 5.33 29.35 14.09
C THR A 4 4.18 28.60 13.40
N ARG A 5 4.52 27.63 12.53
CA ARG A 5 3.53 26.68 12.02
C ARG A 5 3.06 25.78 13.16
N LYS A 6 1.84 26.00 13.65
CA LYS A 6 1.15 25.06 14.53
C LYS A 6 1.07 23.69 13.81
N PRO A 7 1.55 22.60 14.42
CA PRO A 7 1.48 21.29 13.79
C PRO A 7 0.03 20.90 13.56
N LYS A 8 -0.30 20.40 12.36
CA LYS A 8 -1.64 19.87 12.09
C LYS A 8 -1.81 18.60 12.94
N ALA A 9 -3.02 18.36 13.44
CA ALA A 9 -3.31 17.16 14.24
C ALA A 9 -2.94 15.83 13.54
N SER A 10 -2.88 15.83 12.20
CA SER A 10 -2.38 14.72 11.40
C SER A 10 -0.89 14.42 11.61
N ASP A 11 -0.07 15.45 11.81
CA ASP A 11 1.38 15.31 11.99
C ASP A 11 1.71 14.77 13.39
N SER A 12 1.03 15.26 14.43
CA SER A 12 1.20 14.74 15.80
C SER A 12 0.84 13.26 15.91
N ARG A 13 -0.26 12.84 15.27
CA ARG A 13 -0.65 11.42 15.23
C ARG A 13 0.37 10.57 14.48
N ARG A 14 0.93 11.10 13.39
CA ARG A 14 1.95 10.40 12.63
C ARG A 14 3.21 10.18 13.45
N SER A 15 3.72 11.22 14.11
CA SER A 15 4.90 11.10 14.97
C SER A 15 4.69 10.09 16.10
N TYR A 16 3.51 10.11 16.73
CA TYR A 16 3.14 9.11 17.74
C TYR A 16 3.26 7.67 17.23
N TRP A 17 2.67 7.37 16.06
CA TRP A 17 2.76 6.02 15.49
C TRP A 17 4.16 5.66 15.03
N GLN A 18 4.91 6.64 14.51
CA GLN A 18 6.30 6.42 14.10
C GLN A 18 7.19 6.02 15.28
N SER A 19 7.10 6.73 16.41
CA SER A 19 7.82 6.36 17.63
C SER A 19 7.45 4.96 18.13
N HIS A 20 6.18 4.57 18.05
CA HIS A 20 5.77 3.22 18.44
C HIS A 20 6.31 2.13 17.51
N ILE A 21 6.42 2.39 16.20
CA ILE A 21 7.00 1.42 15.27
C ILE A 21 8.49 1.26 15.49
N GLU A 22 9.21 2.36 15.71
CA GLU A 22 10.63 2.32 16.05
C GLU A 22 10.84 1.57 17.37
N GLY A 23 10.06 1.88 18.42
CA GLY A 23 10.12 1.17 19.69
C GLY A 23 9.85 -0.33 19.55
N TRP A 24 8.88 -0.70 18.72
CA TRP A 24 8.59 -2.10 18.42
C TRP A 24 9.77 -2.80 17.72
N GLN A 25 10.35 -2.17 16.69
CA GLN A 25 11.51 -2.73 15.97
C GLN A 25 12.72 -2.95 16.88
N HIS A 26 12.98 -2.03 17.81
CA HIS A 26 14.08 -2.17 18.78
C HIS A 26 13.78 -3.20 19.87
N SER A 27 12.51 -3.40 20.22
CA SER A 27 12.12 -4.36 21.28
C SER A 27 12.34 -5.83 20.89
N GLY A 28 12.37 -6.15 19.59
CA GLY A 28 12.40 -7.52 19.09
C GLY A 28 11.14 -8.34 19.40
N LEU A 29 10.10 -7.73 19.96
CA LEU A 29 8.85 -8.41 20.32
C LEU A 29 7.99 -8.70 19.08
N SER A 30 7.10 -9.68 19.20
CA SER A 30 6.03 -9.85 18.22
C SER A 30 5.10 -8.63 18.24
N GLN A 31 4.44 -8.35 17.11
CA GLN A 31 3.51 -7.22 17.01
C GLN A 31 2.38 -7.31 18.05
N HIS A 32 1.83 -8.51 18.27
CA HIS A 32 0.78 -8.76 19.26
C HIS A 32 1.25 -8.43 20.68
N GLU A 33 2.44 -8.87 21.03
CA GLU A 33 2.99 -8.69 22.37
C GLU A 33 3.31 -7.23 22.67
N TYR A 34 3.89 -6.53 21.70
CA TYR A 34 4.14 -5.10 21.81
C TYR A 34 2.83 -4.30 21.93
N CYS A 35 1.82 -4.63 21.12
CA CYS A 35 0.51 -3.98 21.21
C CYS A 35 -0.16 -4.23 22.58
N ARG A 36 -0.02 -5.43 23.14
CA ARG A 36 -0.54 -5.79 24.48
C ARG A 36 0.15 -4.99 25.59
N GLN A 37 1.47 -4.87 25.55
CA GLN A 37 2.25 -4.14 26.58
C GLN A 37 2.02 -2.62 26.53
N HIS A 38 1.84 -2.06 25.33
CA HIS A 38 1.68 -0.62 25.13
C HIS A 38 0.22 -0.18 24.95
N HIS A 39 -0.74 -1.09 25.20
CA HIS A 39 -2.19 -0.83 25.08
C HIS A 39 -2.59 -0.26 23.70
N LEU A 40 -1.99 -0.77 22.63
CA LEU A 40 -2.27 -0.35 21.26
C LEU A 40 -3.26 -1.31 20.60
N SER A 41 -4.15 -0.76 19.76
CA SER A 41 -4.95 -1.58 18.86
C SER A 41 -4.08 -2.20 17.78
N LEU A 42 -4.14 -3.53 17.64
CA LEU A 42 -3.40 -4.27 16.63
C LEU A 42 -3.74 -3.80 15.21
N SER A 43 -5.02 -3.54 14.95
CA SER A 43 -5.52 -3.10 13.66
C SER A 43 -4.99 -1.71 13.30
N SER A 44 -5.00 -0.78 14.26
CA SER A 44 -4.44 0.56 14.07
C SER A 44 -2.92 0.51 13.87
N PHE A 45 -2.21 -0.28 14.67
CA PHE A 45 -0.77 -0.46 14.53
C PHE A 45 -0.41 -1.03 13.15
N GLY A 46 -1.10 -2.08 12.70
CA GLY A 46 -0.89 -2.68 11.39
C GLY A 46 -1.14 -1.68 10.24
N TYR A 47 -2.22 -0.91 10.34
CA TYR A 47 -2.52 0.15 9.37
C TYR A 47 -1.39 1.19 9.28
N TRP A 48 -0.94 1.72 10.42
CA TRP A 48 0.11 2.73 10.47
C TRP A 48 1.47 2.19 10.02
N ARG A 49 1.76 0.92 10.31
CA ARG A 49 2.96 0.24 9.81
C ARG A 49 3.00 0.16 8.30
N SER A 50 1.92 -0.26 7.67
CA SER A 50 1.82 -0.27 6.20
C SER A 50 1.92 1.14 5.63
N ARG A 51 1.19 2.09 6.23
CA ARG A 51 1.14 3.47 5.75
C ARG A 51 2.49 4.20 5.81
N LEU A 52 3.26 3.98 6.87
CA LEU A 52 4.59 4.60 7.03
C LEU A 52 5.62 3.97 6.09
N ARG A 53 5.56 2.65 5.86
CA ARG A 53 6.46 1.94 4.95
C ARG A 53 6.28 2.31 3.46
N VAL A 54 5.05 2.50 3.01
CA VAL A 54 4.76 2.86 1.60
C VAL A 54 5.37 4.21 1.22
N ARG A 55 5.48 5.16 2.16
CA ARG A 55 5.94 6.52 1.88
C ARG A 55 7.47 6.63 1.74
N GLU A 56 8.25 5.69 2.27
CA GLU A 56 9.69 5.59 1.98
C GLU A 56 9.97 5.00 0.60
N GLN A 57 9.07 4.14 0.09
CA GLN A 57 9.27 3.39 -1.15
C GLN A 57 8.64 4.04 -2.38
N SER A 58 7.83 5.09 -2.20
CA SER A 58 7.11 5.75 -3.30
C SER A 58 7.94 6.85 -3.96
N SER A 59 9.02 6.48 -4.63
CA SER A 59 9.36 7.11 -5.90
C SER A 59 8.94 6.14 -7.00
N PRO A 60 7.68 6.19 -7.48
CA PRO A 60 7.30 5.39 -8.64
C PRO A 60 8.21 5.80 -9.81
N ARG A 61 9.14 4.90 -10.19
CA ARG A 61 9.96 5.07 -11.37
C ARG A 61 9.12 4.69 -12.57
N PHE A 62 8.66 5.69 -13.30
CA PHE A 62 8.08 5.49 -14.62
C PHE A 62 9.21 5.04 -15.55
N HIS A 63 9.13 3.80 -16.01
CA HIS A 63 9.99 3.29 -17.07
C HIS A 63 9.28 3.58 -18.39
N PRO A 64 9.92 4.29 -19.35
CA PRO A 64 9.33 4.49 -20.66
C PRO A 64 9.24 3.14 -21.37
N VAL A 65 8.01 2.69 -21.64
CA VAL A 65 7.76 1.53 -22.51
C VAL A 65 7.68 2.04 -23.93
N VAL A 66 8.72 1.76 -24.73
CA VAL A 66 8.70 2.05 -26.17
C VAL A 66 7.96 0.92 -26.86
N ILE A 67 6.73 1.19 -27.32
CA ILE A 67 5.99 0.26 -28.17
C ILE A 67 6.60 0.35 -29.57
N ALA A 68 7.46 -0.60 -29.91
CA ALA A 68 7.99 -0.74 -31.26
C ALA A 68 6.84 -1.16 -32.20
N GLY A 69 6.22 -0.18 -32.84
CA GLY A 69 5.21 -0.40 -33.86
C GLY A 69 5.81 -1.16 -35.04
N LYS A 70 5.45 -2.44 -35.17
CA LYS A 70 5.56 -3.19 -36.42
C LYS A 70 4.15 -3.33 -36.99
N HIS A 71 3.79 -2.48 -37.94
CA HIS A 71 2.73 -2.80 -38.90
C HIS A 71 3.43 -3.41 -40.14
N PRO A 72 3.11 -4.66 -40.52
CA PRO A 72 2.22 -4.94 -41.67
C PRO A 72 1.30 -6.16 -41.37
N THR A 73 0.10 -6.39 -41.90
CA THR A 73 -0.45 -6.41 -43.27
C THR A 73 -1.95 -6.79 -43.08
N PRO A 74 -2.90 -6.42 -43.96
CA PRO A 74 -4.31 -6.78 -43.78
C PRO A 74 -4.52 -8.25 -44.18
N VAL A 75 -4.80 -9.11 -43.20
CA VAL A 75 -5.24 -10.50 -43.42
C VAL A 75 -6.76 -10.52 -43.34
N PRO A 76 -7.49 -11.08 -44.34
CA PRO A 76 -8.95 -11.13 -44.31
C PRO A 76 -9.42 -12.07 -43.19
N GLU A 77 -10.34 -11.56 -42.38
CA GLU A 77 -10.85 -12.18 -41.15
C GLU A 77 -11.63 -13.49 -41.40
N PRO A 78 -11.30 -14.60 -40.72
CA PRO A 78 -12.22 -15.71 -40.51
C PRO A 78 -13.25 -15.38 -39.41
N PRO A 79 -14.49 -15.89 -39.49
CA PRO A 79 -15.60 -15.44 -38.66
C PRO A 79 -15.50 -15.96 -37.22
N ALA A 80 -15.55 -15.02 -36.28
CA ALA A 80 -16.09 -15.10 -34.93
C ALA A 80 -15.90 -16.45 -34.19
N GLU A 81 -14.71 -16.66 -33.62
CA GLU A 81 -14.53 -17.55 -32.48
C GLU A 81 -14.32 -16.69 -31.24
N ASP A 82 -15.33 -16.66 -30.38
CA ASP A 82 -15.40 -15.94 -29.11
C ASP A 82 -14.20 -16.30 -28.22
N SER A 83 -13.11 -15.53 -28.34
CA SER A 83 -11.98 -15.59 -27.42
C SER A 83 -12.24 -14.67 -26.24
N GLY A 84 -13.32 -14.98 -25.50
CA GLY A 84 -13.65 -14.32 -24.24
C GLY A 84 -12.64 -14.71 -23.16
N LEU A 85 -11.83 -13.74 -22.71
CA LEU A 85 -10.97 -13.92 -21.54
C LEU A 85 -11.85 -13.98 -20.27
N ARG A 86 -12.06 -15.17 -19.70
CA ARG A 86 -12.82 -15.32 -18.45
C ARG A 86 -11.92 -15.07 -17.23
N VAL A 87 -12.03 -13.89 -16.64
CA VAL A 87 -11.42 -13.60 -15.33
C VAL A 87 -12.28 -14.24 -14.24
N VAL A 88 -11.75 -15.25 -13.55
CA VAL A 88 -12.38 -15.79 -12.32
C VAL A 88 -11.74 -15.09 -11.12
N LEU A 89 -12.44 -14.10 -10.57
CA LEU A 89 -12.06 -13.47 -9.31
C LEU A 89 -12.51 -14.37 -8.14
N PRO A 90 -11.62 -14.82 -7.24
CA PRO A 90 -12.05 -15.44 -6.00
C PRO A 90 -12.78 -14.39 -5.15
N HIS A 91 -14.05 -14.66 -4.85
CA HIS A 91 -14.86 -13.94 -3.87
C HIS A 91 -14.17 -14.03 -2.49
N HIS A 92 -13.29 -13.09 -2.17
CA HIS A 92 -12.93 -12.85 -0.77
C HIS A 92 -14.06 -12.06 -0.12
N HIS A 93 -14.93 -12.77 0.56
CA HIS A 93 -15.93 -12.18 1.44
C HIS A 93 -15.23 -11.76 2.73
N PHE A 94 -14.78 -10.50 2.81
CA PHE A 94 -14.41 -9.90 4.09
C PHE A 94 -15.70 -9.51 4.81
N SER A 95 -16.23 -10.42 5.64
CA SER A 95 -17.20 -10.04 6.67
C SER A 95 -16.45 -9.41 7.83
N ILE A 96 -16.64 -8.11 8.05
CA ILE A 96 -16.28 -7.44 9.30
C ILE A 96 -17.60 -7.29 10.07
N ALA A 97 -17.68 -7.96 11.21
CA ALA A 97 -18.74 -7.79 12.20
C ALA A 97 -18.57 -6.47 12.96
#